data_AF-A0A7X3TUX4-F1
#
_entry.id   AF-A0A7X3TUX4-F1
#
_cell.length_a   1.000
_cell.length_b   1.000
_cell.length_c   1.000
_cell.angle_alpha   90.00
_cell.angle_beta   90.00
_cell.angle_gamma   90.00
#
_symmetry.space_group_name_H-M   'P 1'
#
loop_
_entity.id
_entity.type
_entity.pdbx_description
1 polymer ?
#
loop_
_entity_poly.entity_id
_entity_poly.type
_entity_poly.pdbx_seq_one_letter_code
_entity_poly.pdbx_strand_id
1 'polypeptide(L)'
;MFRRRAGLVAVTLLIAVVAAAVTGVVAAQHSTQTVEVRIVAQRLDDGRVEFGLQQRRDGSWGERVLPRARFFPATGSGRWLSSSPVELTVESGAVALATGTVTAGPARWRGLVVAPEQRCSPYVSGDYRYPQSVEADIVRAMGGIIYGPYTGTWFASTAETDIEHIVARSEAHDSGLCAANAATRLRFARDLLNLTL
;
A
#
# COMPACT_ATOMS: atom_id res chain seq x y z
N MET A 1 73.32 -35.54 -2.89
CA MET A 1 72.99 -36.80 -3.57
C MET A 1 71.46 -36.93 -3.61
N PHE A 2 70.88 -37.11 -4.81
CA PHE A 2 69.53 -37.62 -5.15
C PHE A 2 68.28 -37.03 -4.44
N ARG A 3 67.49 -36.18 -5.12
CA ARG A 3 66.42 -36.49 -6.12
C ARG A 3 65.09 -36.92 -5.50
N ARG A 4 64.06 -36.08 -5.74
CA ARG A 4 62.67 -36.36 -6.19
C ARG A 4 61.97 -37.57 -5.56
N ARG A 5 60.72 -37.43 -5.11
CA ARG A 5 59.56 -37.70 -5.99
C ARG A 5 58.26 -37.20 -5.36
N ALA A 6 57.45 -36.57 -6.21
CA ALA A 6 56.00 -36.48 -6.09
C ALA A 6 55.37 -37.89 -6.14
N GLY A 7 54.28 -38.08 -5.42
CA GLY A 7 53.43 -39.27 -5.48
C GLY A 7 52.03 -38.93 -4.97
N LEU A 8 51.09 -38.86 -5.92
CA LEU A 8 49.66 -38.61 -5.79
C LEU A 8 48.93 -39.88 -5.25
N VAL A 9 47.60 -39.78 -5.06
CA VAL A 9 46.57 -40.83 -4.78
C VAL A 9 46.09 -40.82 -3.31
N ALA A 10 45.07 -40.03 -2.91
CA ALA A 10 43.61 -40.13 -3.16
C ALA A 10 42.88 -41.12 -2.24
N VAL A 11 42.15 -40.60 -1.24
CA VAL A 11 40.88 -41.19 -0.77
C VAL A 11 39.93 -40.05 -0.38
N THR A 12 38.87 -39.92 -1.18
CA THR A 12 37.69 -39.09 -1.01
C THR A 12 36.83 -39.63 0.14
N LEU A 13 36.34 -38.77 1.04
CA LEU A 13 35.01 -38.98 1.62
C LEU A 13 34.27 -37.64 1.75
N LEU A 14 33.06 -37.70 1.27
CA LEU A 14 32.14 -36.64 0.90
C LEU A 14 31.14 -36.46 2.04
N ILE A 15 31.03 -35.26 2.63
CA ILE A 15 29.79 -34.77 3.23
C ILE A 15 29.69 -33.27 2.95
N ALA A 16 28.49 -32.90 2.51
CA ALA A 16 28.14 -31.71 1.77
C ALA A 16 27.91 -30.45 2.63
N VAL A 17 27.69 -29.38 1.88
CA VAL A 17 26.75 -28.26 2.10
C VAL A 17 27.40 -26.90 2.33
N VAL A 18 27.62 -26.24 1.20
CA VAL A 18 27.12 -24.90 0.84
C VAL A 18 27.14 -23.84 1.94
N ALA A 19 28.15 -22.99 1.86
CA ALA A 19 28.10 -21.55 2.16
C ALA A 19 29.32 -20.94 1.48
N ALA A 20 29.35 -19.75 0.92
CA ALA A 20 28.39 -18.72 0.58
C ALA A 20 29.23 -17.71 -0.23
N ALA A 21 28.57 -16.98 -1.12
CA ALA A 21 29.14 -15.90 -1.93
C ALA A 21 30.17 -16.38 -2.98
N VAL A 22 30.11 -15.91 -4.21
CA VAL A 22 30.66 -14.59 -4.56
C VAL A 22 29.99 -14.10 -5.84
N THR A 23 29.46 -12.89 -5.73
CA THR A 23 29.17 -11.87 -6.76
C THR A 23 28.22 -12.20 -7.91
N GLY A 24 27.10 -11.46 -7.90
CA GLY A 24 26.24 -11.26 -9.06
C GLY A 24 25.01 -10.44 -8.74
N VAL A 25 25.14 -9.33 -7.99
CA VAL A 25 24.00 -8.44 -7.72
C VAL A 25 23.79 -7.57 -8.96
N VAL A 26 22.84 -7.96 -9.82
CA VAL A 26 22.25 -7.03 -10.77
C VAL A 26 21.22 -6.22 -10.00
N ALA A 27 21.61 -5.01 -9.57
CA ALA A 27 20.68 -4.07 -8.97
C ALA A 27 19.61 -3.73 -10.02
N ALA A 28 18.34 -4.03 -9.72
CA ALA A 28 17.23 -3.46 -10.46
C ALA A 28 17.28 -1.94 -10.24
N GLN A 29 17.85 -1.23 -11.21
CA GLN A 29 17.83 0.22 -11.24
C GLN A 29 16.38 0.66 -11.35
N HIS A 30 15.81 1.10 -10.24
CA HIS A 30 14.71 2.06 -10.30
C HIS A 30 15.29 3.32 -10.95
N SER A 31 15.09 3.45 -12.26
CA SER A 31 15.26 4.73 -12.90
C SER A 31 14.09 5.59 -12.42
N THR A 32 14.38 6.55 -11.55
CA THR A 32 13.44 7.64 -11.28
C THR A 32 13.31 8.41 -12.59
N GLN A 33 12.32 8.06 -13.39
CA GLN A 33 11.99 8.82 -14.58
C GLN A 33 11.33 10.12 -14.12
N THR A 34 12.12 11.19 -14.13
CA THR A 34 11.58 12.53 -13.89
C THR A 34 10.88 12.97 -15.16
N VAL A 35 9.58 13.15 -15.09
CA VAL A 35 8.80 13.70 -16.21
C VAL A 35 8.78 15.21 -16.08
N GLU A 36 9.51 15.90 -16.94
CA GLU A 36 9.47 17.36 -17.03
C GLU A 36 8.23 17.78 -17.85
N VAL A 37 7.38 18.61 -17.24
CA VAL A 37 6.20 19.21 -17.90
C VAL A 37 6.22 20.73 -17.72
N ARG A 38 5.63 21.44 -18.67
CA ARG A 38 5.39 22.88 -18.56
C ARG A 38 4.00 23.26 -19.07
N ILE A 39 3.47 24.32 -18.49
CA ILE A 39 2.30 25.02 -19.02
C ILE A 39 2.81 26.07 -20.01
N VAL A 40 2.23 26.09 -21.21
CA VAL A 40 2.42 27.16 -22.19
C VAL A 40 1.13 27.93 -22.33
N ALA A 41 1.24 29.24 -22.51
CA ALA A 41 0.08 30.10 -22.70
C ALA A 41 0.37 31.15 -23.76
N GLN A 42 -0.65 31.51 -24.53
CA GLN A 42 -0.62 32.60 -25.49
C GLN A 42 -1.86 33.48 -25.31
N ARG A 43 -1.66 34.79 -25.42
CA ARG A 43 -2.75 35.76 -25.50
C ARG A 43 -3.21 35.89 -26.95
N LEU A 44 -4.51 35.79 -27.17
CA LEU A 44 -5.16 35.93 -28.47
C LEU A 44 -5.49 37.41 -28.77
N ASP A 45 -5.81 37.70 -30.03
CA ASP A 45 -6.16 39.07 -30.47
C ASP A 45 -7.40 39.62 -29.75
N ASP A 46 -8.34 38.75 -29.37
CA ASP A 46 -9.54 39.09 -28.59
C ASP A 46 -9.27 39.26 -27.07
N GLY A 47 -8.00 39.14 -26.66
CA GLY A 47 -7.55 39.29 -25.28
C GLY A 47 -7.75 38.06 -24.39
N ARG A 48 -8.37 36.98 -24.88
CA ARG A 48 -8.43 35.71 -24.15
C ARG A 48 -7.05 35.06 -24.08
N VAL A 49 -6.88 34.18 -23.09
CA VAL A 49 -5.67 33.37 -22.95
C VAL A 49 -5.99 31.93 -23.34
N GLU A 50 -5.26 31.40 -24.31
CA GLU A 50 -5.22 29.98 -24.61
C GLU A 50 -4.02 29.35 -23.92
N PHE A 51 -4.19 28.18 -23.31
CA PHE A 51 -3.08 27.45 -22.70
C PHE A 51 -3.04 25.99 -23.13
N GLY A 52 -1.85 25.40 -22.99
CA GLY A 52 -1.57 24.02 -23.28
C GLY A 52 -0.51 23.46 -22.35
N LEU A 53 -0.28 22.17 -22.46
CA LEU A 53 0.75 21.46 -21.72
C LEU A 53 1.80 20.95 -22.71
N GLN A 54 3.08 21.02 -22.34
CA GLN A 54 4.14 20.32 -23.06
C GLN A 54 4.89 19.42 -22.10
N GLN A 55 5.20 18.23 -22.58
CA GLN A 55 6.08 17.28 -21.91
C GLN A 55 7.45 17.33 -22.58
N ARG A 56 8.52 17.24 -21.79
CA ARG A 56 9.87 17.08 -22.31
C ARG A 56 10.19 15.59 -22.45
N ARG A 57 10.68 15.19 -23.62
CA ARG A 57 11.19 13.84 -23.92
C ARG A 57 12.54 13.96 -24.61
N ASP A 58 13.51 13.15 -24.17
CA ASP A 58 14.87 13.11 -24.72
C ASP A 58 15.52 14.51 -24.83
N GLY A 59 15.32 15.33 -23.80
CA GLY A 59 15.86 16.70 -23.73
C GLY A 59 15.14 17.74 -24.59
N SER A 60 14.14 17.34 -25.37
CA SER A 60 13.36 18.22 -26.27
C SER A 60 11.91 18.39 -25.81
N TRP A 61 11.32 19.55 -26.08
CA TRP A 61 9.89 19.78 -25.79
C TRP A 61 9.05 19.19 -26.92
N GLY A 62 8.12 18.30 -26.56
CA GLY A 62 7.18 17.71 -27.50
C GLY A 62 6.08 18.66 -27.96
N GLU A 63 5.12 18.12 -28.70
CA GLU A 63 3.95 18.85 -29.15
C GLU A 63 3.10 19.40 -27.98
N ARG A 64 2.35 20.48 -28.25
CA ARG A 64 1.43 21.08 -27.28
C ARG A 64 0.18 20.21 -27.18
N VAL A 65 -0.06 19.67 -25.99
CA VAL A 65 -1.34 19.04 -25.66
C VAL A 65 -2.32 20.11 -25.24
N LEU A 66 -3.42 20.24 -25.96
CA LEU A 66 -4.42 21.29 -25.78
C LEU A 66 -5.65 20.73 -25.04
N PRO A 67 -5.92 21.17 -23.79
CA PRO A 67 -7.15 20.79 -23.10
C PRO A 67 -8.39 21.20 -23.92
N ARG A 68 -9.50 20.48 -23.72
CA ARG A 68 -10.78 20.83 -24.34
C ARG A 68 -11.26 22.21 -23.88
N ALA A 69 -11.22 22.47 -22.57
CA ALA A 69 -11.55 23.76 -21.98
C ALA A 69 -10.27 24.55 -21.70
N ARG A 70 -9.69 25.20 -22.71
CA ARG A 70 -8.37 25.85 -22.63
C ARG A 70 -8.37 27.37 -22.80
N PHE A 71 -9.54 27.98 -22.92
CA PHE A 71 -9.67 29.42 -23.13
C PHE A 71 -10.14 30.08 -21.84
N PHE A 72 -9.29 30.93 -21.28
CA PHE A 72 -9.65 31.80 -20.17
C PHE A 72 -10.13 33.17 -20.70
N PRO A 73 -11.17 33.75 -20.07
CA PRO A 73 -11.74 35.03 -20.50
C PRO A 73 -10.72 36.16 -20.30
N ALA A 74 -10.83 37.20 -21.13
CA ALA A 74 -10.01 38.41 -21.03
C ALA A 74 -10.27 39.21 -19.73
N THR A 75 -11.41 38.95 -19.07
CA THR A 75 -11.89 39.72 -17.92
C THR A 75 -12.42 38.82 -16.80
N GLY A 76 -12.30 39.30 -15.57
CA GLY A 76 -12.76 38.64 -14.35
C GLY A 76 -11.61 38.40 -13.38
N SER A 77 -11.79 38.80 -12.13
CA SER A 77 -10.78 38.69 -11.07
C SER A 77 -11.36 37.94 -9.86
N GLY A 78 -10.49 37.39 -9.02
CA GLY A 78 -10.89 36.81 -7.73
C GLY A 78 -11.57 35.44 -7.78
N ARG A 79 -11.55 34.74 -8.92
CA ARG A 79 -12.04 33.35 -9.03
C ARG A 79 -10.99 32.44 -9.64
N TRP A 80 -10.96 31.19 -9.19
CA TRP A 80 -10.15 30.14 -9.80
C TRP A 80 -10.76 29.72 -11.14
N LEU A 81 -9.91 29.56 -12.15
CA LEU A 81 -10.25 29.02 -13.45
C LEU A 81 -9.41 27.77 -13.68
N SER A 82 -10.01 26.74 -14.28
CA SER A 82 -9.36 25.45 -14.52
C SER A 82 -9.59 24.99 -15.96
N SER A 83 -8.63 24.27 -16.53
CA SER A 83 -8.91 23.51 -17.75
C SER A 83 -9.77 22.29 -17.48
N SER A 84 -10.18 21.64 -18.58
CA SER A 84 -10.40 20.19 -18.54
C SER A 84 -9.11 19.44 -18.19
N PRO A 85 -9.20 18.24 -17.59
CA PRO A 85 -8.05 17.37 -17.39
C PRO A 85 -7.31 17.04 -18.70
N VAL A 86 -6.02 16.72 -18.56
CA VAL A 86 -5.17 16.17 -19.63
C VAL A 86 -4.59 14.86 -19.12
N GLU A 87 -4.72 13.80 -19.89
CA GLU A 87 -4.14 12.50 -19.58
C GLU A 87 -2.67 12.47 -20.01
N LEU A 88 -1.80 12.00 -19.11
CA LEU A 88 -0.38 11.85 -19.36
C LEU A 88 -0.01 10.38 -19.28
N THR A 89 0.42 9.82 -20.41
CA THR A 89 1.00 8.47 -20.45
C THR A 89 2.48 8.55 -20.12
N VAL A 90 2.89 7.90 -19.04
CA VAL A 90 4.29 7.67 -18.72
C VAL A 90 4.63 6.27 -19.22
N GLU A 91 5.34 6.19 -20.33
CA GLU A 91 5.83 4.92 -20.85
C GLU A 91 6.94 4.42 -19.92
N SER A 92 6.58 3.46 -19.06
CA SER A 92 7.57 2.73 -18.28
C SER A 92 8.37 1.87 -19.24
N GLY A 93 9.59 2.30 -19.55
CA GLY A 93 10.49 1.54 -20.42
C GLY A 93 10.60 0.11 -19.92
N ALA A 94 10.14 -0.85 -20.72
CA ALA A 94 10.32 -2.26 -20.45
C ALA A 94 11.82 -2.57 -20.57
N VAL A 95 12.49 -2.72 -19.43
CA VAL A 95 13.80 -3.37 -19.38
C VAL A 95 13.56 -4.83 -19.78
N ALA A 96 14.26 -5.30 -20.82
CA ALA A 96 14.22 -6.70 -21.21
C ALA A 96 14.57 -7.58 -19.99
N LEU A 97 13.57 -8.29 -19.47
CA LEU A 97 13.73 -9.19 -18.34
C LEU A 97 14.55 -10.40 -18.81
N ALA A 98 15.80 -10.49 -18.35
CA ALA A 98 16.39 -11.81 -18.14
C ALA A 98 15.47 -12.59 -17.19
N THR A 99 15.26 -13.89 -17.45
CA THR A 99 14.39 -14.80 -16.71
C THR A 99 14.86 -15.00 -15.27
N GLY A 100 14.74 -13.97 -14.45
CA GLY A 100 14.92 -14.00 -13.01
C GLY A 100 13.57 -13.80 -12.36
N THR A 101 13.20 -14.67 -11.44
CA THR A 101 11.99 -14.55 -10.62
C THR A 101 12.07 -13.26 -9.79
N VAL A 102 11.46 -12.18 -10.28
CA VAL A 102 11.37 -10.91 -9.54
C VAL A 102 10.27 -11.05 -8.49
N THR A 103 10.65 -11.06 -7.22
CA THR A 103 9.68 -10.85 -6.12
C THR A 103 9.38 -9.36 -6.09
N ALA A 104 8.15 -8.97 -6.47
CA ALA A 104 7.71 -7.58 -6.42
C ALA A 104 7.83 -7.02 -4.99
N GLY A 105 8.36 -5.80 -4.85
CA GLY A 105 8.31 -5.08 -3.58
C GLY A 105 6.86 -4.84 -3.13
N PRO A 106 6.62 -4.54 -1.84
CA PRO A 106 5.27 -4.43 -1.33
C PRO A 106 4.52 -3.30 -2.04
N ALA A 107 3.30 -3.60 -2.51
CA ALA A 107 2.47 -2.63 -3.22
C ALA A 107 2.22 -1.40 -2.33
N ARG A 108 2.12 -0.21 -2.94
CA ARG A 108 1.82 1.01 -2.20
C ARG A 108 0.47 1.57 -2.61
N TRP A 109 -0.37 1.91 -1.63
CA TRP A 109 -1.66 2.56 -1.85
C TRP A 109 -1.70 3.86 -1.07
N ARG A 110 -1.77 5.01 -1.77
CA ARG A 110 -1.75 6.36 -1.17
C ARG A 110 -0.59 6.57 -0.18
N GLY A 111 0.59 6.03 -0.51
CA GLY A 111 1.79 6.12 0.33
C GLY A 111 1.91 5.04 1.42
N LEU A 112 0.83 4.30 1.71
CA LEU A 112 0.83 3.18 2.65
C LEU A 112 1.43 1.93 1.99
N VAL A 113 2.22 1.18 2.76
CA VAL A 113 2.72 -0.13 2.35
C VAL A 113 1.59 -1.14 2.54
N VAL A 114 1.13 -1.73 1.43
CA VAL A 114 0.14 -2.81 1.42
C VAL A 114 0.90 -4.11 1.64
N ALA A 115 0.78 -4.65 2.85
CA ALA A 115 1.29 -5.97 3.16
C ALA A 115 0.45 -7.05 2.46
N PRO A 116 1.05 -8.18 2.05
CA PRO A 116 0.28 -9.35 1.63
C PRO A 116 -0.68 -9.80 2.74
N GLU A 117 -1.83 -10.35 2.35
CA GLU A 117 -2.72 -11.07 3.28
C GLU A 117 -1.94 -12.22 3.93
N GLN A 118 -2.12 -12.41 5.24
CA GLN A 118 -1.41 -13.41 6.06
C GLN A 118 -2.37 -14.47 6.63
N ARG A 119 -3.41 -14.81 5.87
CA ARG A 119 -4.36 -15.86 6.25
C ARG A 119 -3.64 -17.20 6.38
N CYS A 120 -3.65 -17.77 7.58
CA CYS A 120 -2.99 -19.03 7.90
C CYS A 120 -3.96 -20.22 8.09
N SER A 121 -5.27 -19.96 8.20
CA SER A 121 -6.32 -20.98 8.20
C SER A 121 -7.64 -20.39 7.68
N PRO A 122 -8.70 -21.20 7.44
CA PRO A 122 -10.03 -20.67 7.23
C PRO A 122 -10.55 -19.96 8.49
N TYR A 123 -11.31 -18.87 8.30
CA TYR A 123 -11.90 -18.13 9.41
C TYR A 123 -13.01 -18.95 10.10
N VAL A 124 -12.89 -19.10 11.42
CA VAL A 124 -13.92 -19.69 12.29
C VAL A 124 -14.21 -18.71 13.42
N SER A 125 -15.43 -18.20 13.49
CA SER A 125 -15.83 -17.20 14.50
C SER A 125 -15.65 -17.68 15.94
N GLY A 126 -15.75 -19.00 16.16
CA GLY A 126 -15.55 -19.66 17.43
C GLY A 126 -14.14 -19.50 18.02
N ASP A 127 -13.13 -19.22 17.21
CA ASP A 127 -11.74 -19.01 17.64
C ASP A 127 -11.53 -17.67 18.37
N TYR A 128 -12.52 -16.79 18.29
CA TYR A 128 -12.50 -15.42 18.78
C TYR A 128 -13.73 -15.14 19.65
N ARG A 129 -14.12 -16.12 20.48
CA ARG A 129 -15.21 -15.95 21.45
C ARG A 129 -14.79 -14.96 22.53
N TYR A 130 -15.72 -14.10 22.91
CA TYR A 130 -15.61 -13.21 24.06
C TYR A 130 -16.84 -13.41 24.95
N PRO A 131 -16.73 -13.18 26.27
CA PRO A 131 -17.87 -13.26 27.17
C PRO A 131 -18.75 -12.01 27.01
N GLN A 132 -20.07 -12.19 27.09
CA GLN A 132 -21.03 -11.07 27.12
C GLN A 132 -20.81 -10.12 28.30
N SER A 133 -20.12 -10.56 29.36
CA SER A 133 -19.78 -9.70 30.49
C SER A 133 -18.90 -8.49 30.11
N VAL A 134 -18.26 -8.49 28.93
CA VAL A 134 -17.50 -7.34 28.45
C VAL A 134 -18.39 -6.13 28.14
N GLU A 135 -19.69 -6.33 27.90
CA GLU A 135 -20.64 -5.25 27.62
C GLU A 135 -20.65 -4.19 28.73
N ALA A 136 -20.63 -4.64 29.98
CA ALA A 136 -20.57 -3.75 31.15
C ALA A 136 -19.28 -2.94 31.21
N ASP A 137 -18.17 -3.47 30.69
CA ASP A 137 -16.90 -2.77 30.61
C ASP A 137 -16.90 -1.72 29.49
N ILE A 138 -17.55 -2.01 28.36
CA ILE A 138 -17.75 -1.05 27.26
C ILE A 138 -18.59 0.14 27.74
N VAL A 139 -19.76 -0.11 28.35
CA VAL A 139 -20.62 0.96 28.89
C VAL A 139 -19.87 1.82 29.90
N ARG A 140 -19.07 1.20 30.78
CA ARG A 140 -18.24 1.94 31.74
C ARG A 140 -17.19 2.81 31.05
N ALA A 141 -16.51 2.28 30.03
CA ALA A 141 -15.53 3.03 29.24
C ALA A 141 -16.16 4.21 28.49
N MET A 142 -17.43 4.10 28.08
CA MET A 142 -18.19 5.18 27.46
C MET A 142 -18.72 6.22 28.47
N GLY A 143 -18.48 6.04 29.77
CA GLY A 143 -18.95 6.98 30.82
C GLY A 143 -20.36 6.68 31.32
N GLY A 144 -20.83 5.44 31.18
CA GLY A 144 -22.15 5.01 31.65
C GLY A 144 -23.29 5.27 30.66
N ILE A 145 -22.96 5.76 29.46
CA ILE A 145 -23.91 6.01 28.38
C ILE A 145 -23.86 4.88 27.34
N ILE A 146 -24.99 4.64 26.67
CA ILE A 146 -25.10 3.68 25.58
C ILE A 146 -25.39 4.48 24.31
N TYR A 147 -24.39 4.58 23.45
CA TYR A 147 -24.44 5.38 22.23
C TYR A 147 -23.91 4.57 21.06
N GLY A 148 -24.71 4.43 20.01
CA GLY A 148 -24.32 3.76 18.78
C GLY A 148 -23.57 4.73 17.86
N PRO A 149 -22.23 4.63 17.71
CA PRO A 149 -21.44 5.62 16.97
C PRO A 149 -21.73 5.62 15.47
N TYR A 150 -22.26 4.51 14.93
CA TYR A 150 -22.58 4.38 13.51
C TYR A 150 -23.95 4.98 13.14
N THR A 151 -24.87 5.06 14.09
CA THR A 151 -26.24 5.56 13.88
C THR A 151 -26.45 6.94 14.49
N GLY A 152 -25.66 7.33 15.49
CA GLY A 152 -25.85 8.57 16.24
C GLY A 152 -26.96 8.49 17.29
N THR A 153 -27.39 7.28 17.65
CA THR A 153 -28.54 7.04 18.54
C THR A 153 -28.10 6.72 19.96
N TRP A 154 -28.86 7.22 20.93
CA TRP A 154 -28.71 6.87 22.35
C TRP A 154 -29.73 5.79 22.70
N PHE A 155 -29.30 4.78 23.45
CA PHE A 155 -30.14 3.67 23.88
C PHE A 155 -30.37 3.71 25.39
N ALA A 156 -31.50 3.18 25.84
CA ALA A 156 -31.83 3.14 27.26
C ALA A 156 -31.24 1.92 27.95
N SER A 157 -31.00 0.84 27.20
CA SER A 157 -30.51 -0.44 27.70
C SER A 157 -29.58 -1.13 26.71
N THR A 158 -28.66 -1.96 27.22
CA THR A 158 -27.81 -2.78 26.37
C THR A 158 -28.57 -3.93 25.69
N ALA A 159 -29.79 -4.23 26.17
CA ALA A 159 -30.70 -5.15 25.49
C ALA A 159 -31.17 -4.66 24.10
N GLU A 160 -30.92 -3.39 23.76
CA GLU A 160 -31.23 -2.78 22.47
C GLU A 160 -30.02 -2.76 21.52
N THR A 161 -28.86 -3.23 21.99
CA THR A 161 -27.57 -3.16 21.28
C THR A 161 -26.93 -4.53 21.13
N ASP A 162 -25.98 -4.64 20.22
CA ASP A 162 -25.11 -5.80 20.07
C ASP A 162 -23.65 -5.34 20.18
N ILE A 163 -22.78 -6.18 20.72
CA ILE A 163 -21.35 -5.89 20.77
C ILE A 163 -20.74 -6.07 19.38
N GLU A 164 -20.22 -4.97 18.83
CA GLU A 164 -19.57 -4.94 17.53
C GLU A 164 -18.08 -4.64 17.64
N HIS A 165 -17.31 -5.19 16.70
CA HIS A 165 -15.88 -4.91 16.57
C HIS A 165 -15.66 -3.80 15.51
N ILE A 166 -14.91 -2.75 15.85
CA ILE A 166 -14.54 -1.69 14.88
C ILE A 166 -13.66 -2.27 13.76
N VAL A 167 -12.64 -3.04 14.15
CA VAL A 167 -11.85 -3.91 13.27
C VAL A 167 -12.38 -5.33 13.42
N ALA A 168 -13.01 -5.84 12.37
CA ALA A 168 -13.64 -7.15 12.38
C ALA A 168 -12.67 -8.30 12.72
N ARG A 169 -13.20 -9.32 13.38
CA ARG A 169 -12.44 -10.53 13.74
C ARG A 169 -11.90 -11.29 12.52
N SER A 170 -12.62 -11.26 11.40
CA SER A 170 -12.17 -11.83 10.13
C SER A 170 -10.98 -11.06 9.56
N GLU A 171 -11.03 -9.73 9.53
CA GLU A 171 -9.92 -8.90 9.04
C GLU A 171 -8.63 -9.12 9.84
N ALA A 172 -8.75 -9.22 11.17
CA ALA A 172 -7.60 -9.54 12.01
C ALA A 172 -7.08 -10.96 11.76
N HIS A 173 -7.98 -11.94 11.58
CA HIS A 173 -7.61 -13.31 11.21
C HIS A 173 -6.82 -13.33 9.89
N ASP A 174 -7.30 -12.60 8.89
CA ASP A 174 -6.74 -12.53 7.54
C ASP A 174 -5.40 -11.76 7.52
N SER A 175 -5.20 -10.89 8.50
CA SER A 175 -3.94 -10.20 8.78
C SER A 175 -2.93 -11.03 9.58
N GLY A 176 -3.22 -12.31 9.87
CA GLY A 176 -2.30 -13.24 10.51
C GLY A 176 -2.55 -13.51 12.00
N LEU A 177 -3.60 -12.92 12.60
CA LEU A 177 -3.96 -13.20 14.00
C LEU A 177 -4.30 -14.69 14.23
N CYS A 178 -4.67 -15.42 13.19
CA CYS A 178 -4.92 -16.85 13.23
C CYS A 178 -3.71 -17.68 13.69
N ALA A 179 -2.48 -17.17 13.49
CA ALA A 179 -1.24 -17.83 13.90
C ALA A 179 -0.90 -17.57 15.37
N ALA A 180 -1.59 -16.62 16.02
CA ALA A 180 -1.38 -16.29 17.41
C ALA A 180 -2.02 -17.33 18.36
N ASN A 181 -1.47 -17.44 19.57
CA ASN A 181 -2.05 -18.30 20.59
C ASN A 181 -3.46 -17.82 21.04
N ALA A 182 -4.21 -18.71 21.69
CA ALA A 182 -5.58 -18.44 22.13
C ALA A 182 -5.69 -17.22 23.06
N ALA A 183 -4.71 -16.98 23.93
CA ALA A 183 -4.72 -15.84 24.83
C ALA A 183 -4.62 -14.50 24.07
N THR A 184 -3.81 -14.43 23.01
CA THR A 184 -3.71 -13.24 22.15
C THR A 184 -5.00 -13.01 21.36
N ARG A 185 -5.58 -14.08 20.80
CA ARG A 185 -6.87 -13.99 20.09
C ARG A 185 -8.00 -13.52 21.02
N LEU A 186 -8.02 -14.00 22.26
CA LEU A 186 -8.97 -13.56 23.28
C LEU A 186 -8.75 -12.09 23.68
N ARG A 187 -7.49 -11.64 23.81
CA ARG A 187 -7.19 -10.22 24.10
C ARG A 187 -7.72 -9.30 23.00
N PHE A 188 -7.50 -9.64 21.73
CA PHE A 188 -8.06 -8.89 20.60
C PHE A 188 -9.59 -8.88 20.63
N ALA A 189 -10.22 -10.05 20.85
CA ALA A 189 -11.68 -10.17 20.83
C ALA A 189 -12.38 -9.36 21.94
N ARG A 190 -11.69 -9.02 23.03
CA ARG A 190 -12.23 -8.26 24.18
C ARG A 190 -11.65 -6.85 24.34
N ASP A 191 -10.89 -6.37 23.36
CA ASP A 191 -10.22 -5.08 23.45
C ASP A 191 -11.24 -3.94 23.44
N LEU A 192 -11.34 -3.19 24.55
CA LEU A 192 -12.29 -2.09 24.69
C LEU A 192 -12.06 -0.97 23.67
N LEU A 193 -10.86 -0.83 23.12
CA LEU A 193 -10.58 0.14 22.04
C LEU A 193 -11.11 -0.32 20.68
N ASN A 194 -11.41 -1.61 20.54
CA ASN A 194 -11.92 -2.22 19.32
C ASN A 194 -13.40 -2.64 19.45
N LEU A 195 -14.05 -2.35 20.57
CA LEU A 195 -15.43 -2.74 20.85
C LEU A 195 -16.35 -1.53 20.95
N THR A 196 -17.56 -1.67 20.40
CA THR A 196 -18.65 -0.70 20.49
C THR A 196 -19.98 -1.42 20.72
N LEU A 197 -21.00 -0.64 21.08
CA LEU A 197 -22.42 -1.02 21.09
C LEU A 197 -23.14 -0.37 19.90
#